data_AF-A0A1W1DET5-F1
#
_entry.id   AF-A0A1W1DET5-F1
#
_cell.length_a   1.000
_cell.length_b   1.000
_cell.length_c   1.000
_cell.angle_alpha   90.00
_cell.angle_beta   90.00
_cell.angle_gamma   90.00
#
_symmetry.space_group_name_H-M   'P 1'
#
loop_
_entity.id
_entity.type
_entity.pdbx_description
1 polymer ?
#
loop_
_entity_poly.entity_id
_entity_poly.type
_entity_poly.pdbx_seq_one_letter_code
_entity_poly.pdbx_strand_id
1 'polypeptide(L)' 'MTYLSIIGFYNLSLDYLSSFTDKIEDISIKDIQSAFNRLIDMNNLVVLSVGQSK' A
#
# COMPACT_ATOMS: atom_id res chain seq x y z
N MET A 1 8.96 -14.79 7.28
CA MET A 1 8.59 -15.23 5.92
C MET A 1 9.50 -14.50 4.95
N THR A 2 10.29 -15.22 4.16
CA THR A 2 11.16 -14.61 3.14
C THR A 2 10.34 -14.34 1.88
N TYR A 3 10.75 -13.38 1.04
CA TYR A 3 10.05 -13.06 -0.22
C TYR A 3 9.85 -14.29 -1.12
N LEU A 4 10.75 -15.28 -1.05
CA LEU A 4 10.64 -16.54 -1.77
C LEU A 4 9.37 -17.34 -1.40
N SER A 5 8.96 -17.31 -0.13
CA SER A 5 7.72 -17.98 0.31
C SER A 5 6.48 -17.33 -0.32
N ILE A 6 6.47 -16.00 -0.47
CA ILE A 6 5.35 -15.26 -1.07
C ILE A 6 5.25 -15.56 -2.57
N ILE A 7 6.39 -15.56 -3.27
CA ILE A 7 6.46 -15.88 -4.71
C ILE A 7 5.92 -17.29 -4.97
N GLY A 8 6.37 -18.28 -4.18
CA GLY A 8 5.88 -19.65 -4.30
C GLY A 8 4.41 -19.81 -3.91
N PHE A 9 3.96 -19.16 -2.84
CA PHE A 9 2.58 -19.29 -2.33
C PHE A 9 1.54 -18.69 -3.27
N TYR A 10 1.82 -17.50 -3.83
CA TYR A 10 0.90 -16.80 -4.74
C TYR A 10 1.17 -17.10 -6.22
N ASN A 11 2.08 -18.04 -6.52
CA ASN A 11 2.48 -18.38 -7.87
C ASN A 11 2.84 -17.13 -8.71
N LEU A 12 3.61 -16.24 -8.10
CA LEU A 12 4.09 -15.01 -8.75
C LEU A 12 5.19 -15.35 -9.75
N SER A 13 5.39 -14.45 -10.71
CA SER A 13 6.46 -14.61 -11.69
C SER A 13 7.84 -14.62 -11.04
N LEU A 14 8.80 -15.31 -11.67
CA LEU A 14 10.17 -15.42 -11.17
C LEU A 14 10.92 -14.06 -11.17
N ASP A 15 10.48 -13.12 -11.99
CA ASP A 15 10.98 -11.74 -12.06
C ASP A 15 10.23 -10.78 -11.11
N TYR A 16 9.40 -11.29 -10.19
CA TYR A 16 8.57 -10.44 -9.33
C TYR A 16 9.39 -9.43 -8.53
N LEU A 17 10.57 -9.83 -8.03
CA LEU A 17 11.40 -8.94 -7.21
C LEU A 17 11.90 -7.71 -7.97
N SER A 18 12.29 -7.88 -9.24
CA SER A 18 12.72 -6.77 -10.09
C SER A 18 11.52 -5.97 -10.60
N SER A 19 10.54 -6.65 -11.19
CA SER A 19 9.37 -5.98 -11.78
C SER A 19 8.51 -5.23 -10.76
N PHE A 20 8.52 -5.65 -9.49
CA PHE A 20 7.88 -4.89 -8.42
C PHE A 20 8.57 -3.55 -8.20
N THR A 21 9.90 -3.53 -8.12
CA THR A 21 10.67 -2.30 -7.92
C THR A 21 10.50 -1.36 -9.10
N ASP A 22 10.58 -1.88 -10.33
CA ASP A 22 10.40 -1.09 -11.56
C ASP A 22 9.04 -0.39 -11.59
N LYS A 23 7.97 -1.07 -11.14
CA LYS A 23 6.63 -0.48 -11.05
C LYS A 23 6.52 0.62 -10.01
N ILE A 24 7.32 0.58 -8.94
CA ILE A 24 7.33 1.60 -7.91
C ILE A 24 8.10 2.84 -8.39
N GLU A 25 9.19 2.66 -9.12
CA GLU A 25 10.01 3.75 -9.66
C GLU A 25 9.23 4.64 -10.64
N ASP A 26 8.25 4.09 -11.35
CA ASP A 26 7.41 4.82 -12.30
C ASP A 26 6.26 5.62 -11.64
N ILE A 27 6.06 5.51 -10.32
CA ILE A 27 4.95 6.17 -9.63
C ILE A 27 5.20 7.65 -9.40
N SER A 28 4.26 8.50 -9.85
CA SER A 28 4.30 9.95 -9.60
C SER A 28 3.51 10.38 -8.37
N ILE A 29 3.74 11.62 -7.92
CA ILE A 29 2.95 12.27 -6.85
C ILE A 29 1.45 12.31 -7.20
N LYS A 30 1.12 12.52 -8.49
CA LYS A 30 -0.25 12.58 -8.96
C LYS A 30 -0.94 11.22 -8.83
N ASP A 31 -0.23 10.13 -9.10
CA ASP A 31 -0.76 8.77 -8.96
C ASP A 31 -1.06 8.45 -7.50
N ILE A 32 -0.18 8.89 -6.58
CA ILE A 32 -0.37 8.74 -5.13
C ILE A 32 -1.63 9.50 -4.69
N GLN A 33 -1.77 10.77 -5.08
CA GLN A 33 -2.94 11.58 -4.73
C GLN A 33 -4.23 10.99 -5.30
N SER A 34 -4.20 10.52 -6.55
CA SER A 34 -5.35 9.88 -7.19
C SER A 34 -5.75 8.58 -6.50
N ALA A 35 -4.78 7.72 -6.18
CA ALA A 35 -5.02 6.48 -5.46
C ALA A 35 -5.60 6.73 -4.06
N PHE A 36 -5.07 7.71 -3.33
CA PHE A 36 -5.57 8.08 -2.00
C PHE A 36 -7.04 8.52 -2.06
N ASN A 37 -7.38 9.44 -2.97
CA ASN A 37 -8.76 9.91 -3.13
C ASN A 37 -9.74 8.80 -3.56
N ARG A 38 -9.26 7.80 -4.32
CA ARG A 38 -10.08 6.66 -4.77
C ARG A 38 -10.32 5.64 -3.66
N LEU A 39 -9.31 5.39 -2.83
CA LEU A 39 -9.30 4.28 -1.87
C LEU A 39 -9.73 4.70 -0.47
N ILE A 40 -9.56 5.97 -0.10
CA ILE A 40 -9.88 6.47 1.24
C ILE A 40 -11.12 7.34 1.18
N ASP A 41 -12.22 6.83 1.75
CA ASP A 41 -13.42 7.62 2.00
C ASP A 41 -13.30 8.37 3.32
N MET A 42 -13.15 9.69 3.23
CA MET A 42 -13.01 10.57 4.41
C MET A 42 -14.23 10.53 5.34
N ASN A 43 -15.41 10.16 4.84
CA ASN A 43 -16.61 10.06 5.68
C ASN A 43 -16.52 8.88 6.67
N ASN A 44 -15.67 7.90 6.38
CA ASN A 44 -15.45 6.74 7.24
C ASN A 44 -14.22 6.91 8.15
N LEU A 45 -13.54 8.06 8.09
CA LEU A 45 -12.36 8.33 8.92
C LEU A 45 -12.79 8.76 10.32
N VAL A 46 -12.48 7.93 11.32
CA VAL A 46 -12.76 8.22 12.74
C VAL A 46 -11.46 8.54 13.46
N VAL A 47 -11.38 9.71 14.10
CA VAL A 47 -10.27 10.10 14.98
C VAL A 47 -10.73 10.02 16.42
N LEU A 48 -10.11 9.13 17.20
CA LEU A 48 -10.37 8.99 18.64
C LEU A 48 -9.18 9.57 19.41
N SER A 49 -9.43 10.63 20.18
CA SER A 49 -8.47 11.18 21.13
C SER A 49 -8.84 10.73 22.55
N VAL A 50 -7.85 10.29 23.32
CA VAL A 50 -8.04 9.81 24.70
C VAL A 50 -7.30 10.70 25.69
N GLY A 51 -7.96 11.00 26.81
CA GLY A 51 -7.47 11.81 27.92
C GLY A 51 -8.56 12.02 28.95
N GLN A 52 -8.21 12.22 30.23
CA GLN A 52 -9.22 12.46 31.27
C GLN A 52 -9.83 13.85 31.11
N SER A 53 -11.16 13.95 31.17
CA SER A 53 -11.81 15.21 31.53
C SER A 53 -11.36 15.53 32.96
N LYS A 54 -10.67 16.66 33.13
CA LYS A 54 -10.54 17.27 34.46
C LYS A 54 -11.90 17.74 34.96
#